data_AF-A0A2K6SIP3-F1
#
_entry.id   AF-A0A2K6SIP3-F1
#
_cell.length_a   1.000
_cell.length_b   1.000
_cell.length_c   1.000
_cell.angle_alpha   90.00
_cell.angle_beta   90.00
_cell.angle_gamma   90.00
#
_symmetry.space_group_name_H-M   'P 1'
#
loop_
_entity.id
_entity.type
_entity.pdbx_description
1 polymer ?
#
loop_
_entity_poly.entity_id
_entity_poly.type
_entity_poly.pdbx_seq_one_letter_code
_entity_poly.pdbx_strand_id
1 'polypeptide(L)'
;MWELVTLLLFTLTYFFWPKRRSPGAKYPKSLLSLPVVGSLPFLPRHGHMHQNLFKLQKKYGPIYSLRMGSNPTVIVGNHQLAKEVLMKKGKDFAGRPQVEKFCSDSITSMLDVLMQAKMNADNGNASSDQDAELLSDGHILTTIGDIFGAGVETTTSVVKWIVAFLLHNPQVKKKLYEEIDQNVGFSRTPTISDRNCLLLLEATIREVLRIRPVAPMLIPHKANVDTSIGEFTVDKGTHVIINLWALHHNEEWHQPDKFMPERFLNQAGTQLISPTLSYLPFGAGPRSCIGEILARQELFLIMSWMLQRFDLEVPDDGQLPSLEGNPKVVFMIDSFKVKIKVRQAWREAQAEGTT
;
A
#
# COMPACT_ATOMS: atom_id res chain seq x y z
N MET A 1 -5.90 4.08 -52.70
CA MET A 1 -4.78 4.75 -52.00
C MET A 1 -5.28 5.97 -51.22
N TRP A 2 -6.04 6.89 -51.83
CA TRP A 2 -6.57 8.09 -51.19
C TRP A 2 -7.52 7.84 -50.00
N GLU A 3 -8.38 6.82 -50.05
CA GLU A 3 -9.29 6.52 -48.92
C GLU A 3 -8.58 6.04 -47.65
N LEU A 4 -7.46 5.33 -47.79
CA LEU A 4 -6.64 4.93 -46.65
C LEU A 4 -5.93 6.15 -46.03
N VAL A 5 -5.53 7.11 -46.86
CA VAL A 5 -4.90 8.36 -46.41
C VAL A 5 -5.92 9.25 -45.70
N THR A 6 -7.16 9.34 -46.18
CA THR A 6 -8.21 10.12 -45.49
C THR A 6 -8.63 9.50 -44.17
N LEU A 7 -8.79 8.16 -44.09
CA LEU A 7 -9.03 7.45 -42.82
C LEU A 7 -7.89 7.64 -41.82
N LEU A 8 -6.63 7.59 -42.28
CA LEU A 8 -5.47 7.86 -41.44
C LEU A 8 -5.46 9.31 -40.95
N LEU A 9 -5.80 10.29 -41.80
CA LEU A 9 -5.88 11.69 -41.40
C LEU A 9 -7.05 11.98 -40.46
N PHE A 10 -8.22 11.33 -40.64
CA PHE A 10 -9.35 11.47 -39.72
C PHE A 10 -9.07 10.83 -38.36
N THR A 11 -8.43 9.66 -38.34
CA THR A 11 -8.02 9.02 -37.08
C THR A 11 -6.94 9.85 -36.38
N LEU A 12 -5.92 10.32 -37.11
CA LEU A 12 -4.92 11.24 -36.57
C LEU A 12 -5.58 12.52 -36.04
N THR A 13 -6.43 13.19 -36.82
CA THR A 13 -7.10 14.41 -36.35
C THR A 13 -8.03 14.14 -35.17
N TYR A 14 -8.74 13.02 -35.10
CA TYR A 14 -9.53 12.64 -33.93
C TYR A 14 -8.66 12.38 -32.68
N PHE A 15 -7.55 11.67 -32.81
CA PHE A 15 -6.62 11.40 -31.71
C PHE A 15 -5.83 12.64 -31.27
N PHE A 16 -5.54 13.54 -32.20
CA PHE A 16 -4.83 14.81 -31.96
C PHE A 16 -5.79 15.99 -31.75
N TRP A 17 -7.11 15.80 -31.86
CA TRP A 17 -8.08 16.86 -31.61
C TRP A 17 -7.95 17.28 -30.15
N PRO A 18 -7.61 18.54 -29.87
CA PRO A 18 -7.46 19.00 -28.51
C PRO A 18 -8.81 18.87 -27.82
N LYS A 19 -8.92 17.98 -26.82
CA LYS A 19 -10.06 17.98 -25.90
C LYS A 19 -10.17 19.39 -25.33
N ARG A 20 -11.36 19.99 -25.47
CA ARG A 20 -11.66 21.37 -25.07
C ARG A 20 -11.21 21.55 -23.62
N ARG A 21 -10.11 22.27 -23.40
CA ARG A 21 -9.64 22.65 -22.06
C ARG A 21 -10.41 23.88 -21.61
N SER A 22 -10.82 23.91 -20.36
CA SER A 22 -11.45 25.10 -19.78
C SER A 22 -10.47 26.29 -19.84
N PRO A 23 -10.89 27.46 -20.36
CA PRO A 23 -10.04 28.64 -20.39
C PRO A 23 -9.55 29.00 -18.98
N GLY A 24 -8.23 29.16 -18.80
CA GLY A 24 -7.63 29.49 -17.50
C GLY A 24 -7.34 28.30 -16.56
N ALA A 25 -7.71 27.07 -16.93
CA ALA A 25 -7.42 25.89 -16.11
C ALA A 25 -5.92 25.54 -16.10
N LYS A 26 -5.35 25.35 -14.89
CA LYS A 26 -3.98 24.86 -14.70
C LYS A 26 -4.01 23.34 -14.64
N TYR A 27 -3.28 22.67 -15.52
CA TYR A 27 -3.14 21.20 -15.49
C TYR A 27 -1.75 20.80 -15.00
N PRO A 28 -1.58 19.63 -14.34
CA PRO A 28 -0.26 19.15 -13.94
C PRO A 28 0.64 18.98 -15.16
N LYS A 29 1.93 19.29 -15.02
CA LYS A 29 2.92 19.09 -16.10
C LYS A 29 2.84 17.65 -16.60
N SER A 30 2.78 17.47 -17.92
CA SER A 30 2.57 16.14 -18.51
C SER A 30 3.83 15.58 -19.13
N LEU A 31 4.03 14.28 -18.99
CA LEU A 31 5.00 13.55 -19.81
C LEU A 31 4.58 13.61 -21.28
N LEU A 32 5.57 13.51 -22.17
CA LEU A 32 5.31 13.28 -23.59
C LEU A 32 4.45 12.02 -23.73
N SER A 33 3.54 12.03 -24.71
CA SER A 33 2.67 10.89 -24.99
C SER A 33 2.44 10.74 -26.48
N LEU A 34 2.42 9.50 -26.95
CA LEU A 34 2.05 9.15 -28.32
C LEU A 34 0.59 8.69 -28.36
N PRO A 35 -0.10 8.80 -29.52
CA PRO A 35 -1.41 8.20 -29.71
C PRO A 35 -1.39 6.70 -29.36
N VAL A 36 -2.47 6.23 -28.74
CA VAL A 36 -2.70 4.81 -28.33
C VAL A 36 -1.76 4.31 -27.23
N VAL A 37 -0.44 4.43 -27.38
CA VAL A 37 0.58 3.88 -26.46
C VAL A 37 0.80 4.77 -25.22
N GLY A 38 0.41 6.05 -25.30
CA GLY A 38 0.53 6.99 -24.19
C GLY A 38 1.98 7.36 -23.89
N SER A 39 2.32 7.51 -22.62
CA SER A 39 3.64 7.91 -22.14
C SER A 39 4.61 6.74 -21.92
N LEU A 40 4.18 5.48 -22.13
CA LEU A 40 5.01 4.28 -21.95
C LEU A 40 6.38 4.36 -22.65
N PRO A 41 6.52 4.85 -23.89
CA PRO A 41 7.82 4.92 -24.57
C PRO A 41 8.81 5.89 -23.91
N PHE A 42 8.30 6.86 -23.16
CA PHE A 42 9.10 7.90 -22.50
C PHE A 42 9.34 7.61 -21.00
N LEU A 43 8.75 6.53 -20.48
CA LEU A 43 9.03 6.06 -19.12
C LEU A 43 10.34 5.24 -19.12
N PRO A 44 11.15 5.34 -18.06
CA PRO A 44 12.35 4.51 -17.95
C PRO A 44 11.98 3.02 -17.98
N ARG A 45 12.60 2.27 -18.91
CA ARG A 45 12.34 0.84 -19.13
C ARG A 45 13.02 -0.09 -18.12
N HIS A 46 14.04 0.40 -17.43
CA HIS A 46 14.82 -0.35 -16.45
C HIS A 46 14.54 0.15 -15.03
N GLY A 47 14.66 -0.74 -14.07
CA GLY A 47 14.37 -0.47 -12.66
C GLY A 47 12.88 -0.45 -12.34
N HIS A 48 12.57 -0.14 -11.08
CA HIS A 48 11.22 -0.23 -10.56
C HIS A 48 10.36 1.00 -10.86
N MET A 49 9.11 0.77 -11.27
CA MET A 49 8.20 1.85 -11.67
C MET A 49 8.02 2.92 -10.58
N HIS A 50 7.84 2.53 -9.32
CA HIS A 50 7.64 3.47 -8.21
C HIS A 50 8.86 4.38 -7.98
N GLN A 51 10.09 3.86 -8.11
CA GLN A 51 11.33 4.63 -8.03
C GLN A 51 11.51 5.53 -9.26
N ASN A 52 11.19 5.02 -10.45
CA ASN A 52 11.28 5.79 -11.69
C ASN A 52 10.31 6.99 -11.66
N LEU A 53 9.08 6.77 -11.20
CA LEU A 53 8.09 7.83 -11.01
C LEU A 53 8.49 8.79 -9.87
N PHE A 54 9.19 8.31 -8.85
CA PHE A 54 9.75 9.20 -7.81
C PHE A 54 10.87 10.08 -8.39
N LYS A 55 11.79 9.52 -9.18
CA LYS A 55 12.86 10.29 -9.86
C LYS A 55 12.30 11.36 -10.80
N LEU A 56 11.19 11.10 -11.47
CA LEU A 56 10.53 12.06 -12.36
C LEU A 56 9.98 13.30 -11.63
N GLN A 57 9.69 13.21 -10.33
CA GLN A 57 9.23 14.37 -9.56
C GLN A 57 10.26 15.51 -9.55
N LYS A 58 11.56 15.20 -9.63
CA LYS A 58 12.61 16.23 -9.73
C LYS A 58 12.43 17.14 -10.96
N LYS A 59 11.88 16.59 -12.06
CA LYS A 59 11.66 17.33 -13.32
C LYS A 59 10.26 17.93 -13.42
N TYR A 60 9.24 17.17 -13.03
CA TYR A 60 7.84 17.53 -13.26
C TYR A 60 7.14 18.14 -12.04
N GLY A 61 7.76 18.06 -10.87
CA GLY A 61 7.20 18.51 -9.60
C GLY A 61 6.50 17.38 -8.81
N PRO A 62 5.97 17.69 -7.62
CA PRO A 62 5.37 16.71 -6.72
C PRO A 62 4.06 16.09 -7.26
N ILE A 63 3.40 16.77 -8.19
CA ILE A 63 2.21 16.32 -8.92
C ILE A 63 2.46 16.53 -10.42
N TYR A 64 2.22 15.48 -11.20
CA TYR A 64 2.40 15.53 -12.64
C TYR A 64 1.49 14.51 -13.32
N SER A 65 1.32 14.62 -14.64
CA SER A 65 0.47 13.73 -15.41
C SER A 65 1.26 12.90 -16.42
N LEU A 66 0.73 11.73 -16.74
CA LEU A 66 1.19 10.86 -17.81
C LEU A 66 0.00 10.15 -18.42
N ARG A 67 0.15 9.58 -19.63
CA ARG A 67 -0.88 8.73 -20.22
C ARG A 67 -0.49 7.27 -20.08
N MET A 68 -1.35 6.47 -19.44
CA MET A 68 -1.23 5.02 -19.47
C MET A 68 -2.18 4.49 -20.55
N GLY A 69 -1.62 4.15 -21.71
CA GLY A 69 -2.41 3.92 -22.93
C GLY A 69 -3.21 5.17 -23.32
N SER A 70 -4.52 5.04 -23.47
CA SER A 70 -5.44 6.15 -23.75
C SER A 70 -5.93 6.90 -22.51
N ASN A 71 -5.63 6.40 -21.31
CA ASN A 71 -6.17 6.96 -20.06
C ASN A 71 -5.23 8.03 -19.46
N PRO A 72 -5.73 9.26 -19.22
CA PRO A 72 -4.96 10.25 -18.49
C PRO A 72 -4.79 9.80 -17.04
N THR A 73 -3.57 9.90 -16.53
CA THR A 73 -3.23 9.57 -15.15
C THR A 73 -2.46 10.70 -14.50
N VAL A 74 -2.84 11.06 -13.28
CA VAL A 74 -2.12 12.00 -12.42
C VAL A 74 -1.37 11.20 -11.35
N ILE A 75 -0.07 11.45 -11.24
CA ILE A 75 0.78 10.91 -10.18
C ILE A 75 0.92 11.97 -9.10
N VAL A 76 0.60 11.60 -7.86
CA VAL A 76 0.70 12.46 -6.68
C VAL A 76 1.73 11.84 -5.75
N GLY A 77 2.81 12.56 -5.47
CA GLY A 77 3.81 12.11 -4.49
C GLY A 77 4.20 13.22 -3.51
N ASN A 78 3.23 14.03 -3.10
CA ASN A 78 3.33 14.93 -1.95
C ASN A 78 2.21 14.60 -0.97
N HIS A 79 2.50 14.66 0.34
CA HIS A 79 1.59 14.20 1.38
C HIS A 79 0.33 15.08 1.53
N GLN A 80 0.43 16.39 1.29
CA GLN A 80 -0.71 17.32 1.43
C GLN A 80 -1.73 17.06 0.32
N LEU A 81 -1.23 16.94 -0.92
CA LEU A 81 -2.05 16.60 -2.09
C LEU A 81 -2.61 15.18 -1.98
N ALA A 82 -1.83 14.22 -1.47
CA ALA A 82 -2.32 12.87 -1.22
C ALA A 82 -3.45 12.84 -0.20
N LYS A 83 -3.33 13.60 0.92
CA LYS A 83 -4.42 13.73 1.90
C LYS A 83 -5.64 14.45 1.33
N GLU A 84 -5.45 15.43 0.46
CA GLU A 84 -6.57 16.05 -0.25
C GLU A 84 -7.33 15.01 -1.09
N VAL A 85 -6.62 14.26 -1.93
CA VAL A 85 -7.21 13.22 -2.80
C VAL A 85 -7.89 12.12 -1.97
N LEU A 86 -7.18 11.58 -1.00
CA LEU A 86 -7.62 10.40 -0.25
C LEU A 86 -8.72 10.74 0.76
N MET A 87 -8.58 11.86 1.47
CA MET A 87 -9.47 12.18 2.60
C MET A 87 -10.48 13.27 2.25
N LYS A 88 -10.00 14.48 1.89
CA LYS A 88 -10.89 15.65 1.71
C LYS A 88 -11.83 15.48 0.52
N LYS A 89 -11.30 14.97 -0.59
CA LYS A 89 -12.00 14.70 -1.85
C LYS A 89 -12.13 13.19 -2.11
N GLY A 90 -12.15 12.40 -1.03
CA GLY A 90 -12.21 10.94 -1.14
C GLY A 90 -13.42 10.43 -1.92
N LYS A 91 -14.55 11.16 -1.91
CA LYS A 91 -15.74 10.84 -2.72
C LYS A 91 -15.54 11.12 -4.21
N ASP A 92 -14.95 12.27 -4.54
CA ASP A 92 -14.64 12.68 -5.91
C ASP A 92 -13.70 11.68 -6.58
N PHE A 93 -12.72 11.16 -5.82
CA PHE A 93 -11.73 10.20 -6.29
C PHE A 93 -12.02 8.75 -5.86
N ALA A 94 -13.26 8.41 -5.48
CA ALA A 94 -13.59 7.06 -5.02
C ALA A 94 -13.66 6.01 -6.16
N GLY A 95 -13.69 6.45 -7.42
CA GLY A 95 -13.86 5.59 -8.58
C GLY A 95 -12.72 4.58 -8.73
N ARG A 96 -13.01 3.43 -9.35
CA ARG A 96 -12.01 2.44 -9.76
C ARG A 96 -11.74 2.57 -11.27
N PRO A 97 -10.48 2.50 -11.73
CA PRO A 97 -10.21 2.14 -13.12
C PRO A 97 -10.85 0.79 -13.44
N GLN A 98 -11.40 0.64 -14.64
CA GLN A 98 -11.85 -0.68 -15.08
C GLN A 98 -10.63 -1.53 -15.42
N VAL A 99 -10.40 -2.58 -14.63
CA VAL A 99 -9.37 -3.58 -14.88
C VAL A 99 -10.05 -4.71 -15.63
N GLU A 100 -10.03 -4.64 -16.97
CA GLU A 100 -10.63 -5.58 -17.93
C GLU A 100 -12.12 -5.97 -17.72
N LYS A 101 -12.87 -5.97 -18.83
CA LYS A 101 -14.26 -6.43 -18.87
C LYS A 101 -14.30 -7.95 -18.70
N PHE A 102 -14.58 -8.44 -17.50
CA PHE A 102 -15.42 -9.63 -17.39
C PHE A 102 -16.88 -9.19 -17.53
N CYS A 103 -17.56 -9.71 -18.56
CA CYS A 103 -19.01 -9.58 -18.78
C CYS A 103 -19.65 -10.95 -18.46
N SER A 104 -20.93 -11.08 -18.09
CA SER A 104 -22.02 -10.10 -17.99
C SER A 104 -22.95 -10.45 -16.81
N ASP A 105 -23.76 -9.47 -16.41
CA ASP A 105 -25.02 -9.60 -15.65
C ASP A 105 -25.00 -9.88 -14.14
N SER A 106 -23.85 -9.89 -13.47
CA SER A 106 -23.82 -10.04 -12.01
C SER A 106 -23.48 -8.73 -11.31
N ILE A 107 -24.26 -8.37 -10.29
CA ILE A 107 -23.95 -7.29 -9.34
C ILE A 107 -22.53 -7.53 -8.79
N THR A 108 -21.61 -6.61 -9.06
CA THR A 108 -20.15 -6.84 -8.92
C THR A 108 -19.57 -6.50 -7.54
N SER A 109 -20.38 -6.14 -6.54
CA SER A 109 -19.86 -5.69 -5.24
C SER A 109 -20.88 -5.86 -4.12
N MET A 110 -20.43 -6.44 -2.99
CA MET A 110 -21.20 -6.56 -1.74
C MET A 110 -21.70 -5.20 -1.22
N LEU A 111 -21.02 -4.09 -1.54
CA LEU A 111 -21.50 -2.75 -1.24
C LEU A 111 -22.80 -2.41 -1.96
N ASP A 112 -22.95 -2.83 -3.22
CA ASP A 112 -24.14 -2.54 -4.02
C ASP A 112 -25.34 -3.32 -3.47
N VAL A 113 -25.12 -4.56 -3.04
CA VAL A 113 -26.12 -5.39 -2.35
C VAL A 113 -26.51 -4.80 -0.99
N LEU A 114 -25.55 -4.38 -0.16
CA LEU A 114 -25.85 -3.78 1.15
C LEU A 114 -26.55 -2.42 1.02
N MET A 115 -26.21 -1.63 0.00
CA MET A 115 -26.93 -0.39 -0.32
C MET A 115 -28.34 -0.68 -0.82
N GLN A 116 -28.52 -1.68 -1.69
CA GLN A 116 -29.83 -2.05 -2.21
C GLN A 116 -30.74 -2.66 -1.11
N ALA A 117 -30.19 -3.51 -0.24
CA ALA A 117 -30.88 -4.04 0.93
C ALA A 117 -31.34 -2.93 1.88
N LYS A 118 -30.49 -1.93 2.10
CA LYS A 118 -30.86 -0.75 2.92
C LYS A 118 -31.92 0.12 2.24
N MET A 119 -31.80 0.37 0.93
CA MET A 119 -32.80 1.13 0.15
C MET A 119 -34.16 0.43 0.11
N ASN A 120 -34.18 -0.91 0.11
CA ASN A 120 -35.41 -1.68 0.16
C ASN A 120 -36.04 -1.67 1.57
N ALA A 121 -35.21 -1.75 2.63
CA ALA A 121 -35.66 -1.64 4.01
C ALA A 121 -36.25 -0.25 4.33
N ASP A 122 -35.69 0.82 3.78
CA ASP A 122 -36.16 2.20 3.98
C ASP A 122 -37.47 2.50 3.20
N ASN A 123 -37.81 1.72 2.16
CA ASN A 123 -38.98 1.92 1.30
C ASN A 123 -40.22 1.06 1.67
N GLY A 124 -40.17 0.26 2.74
CA GLY A 124 -41.35 -0.35 3.36
C GLY A 124 -42.09 -1.45 2.58
N ASN A 125 -41.60 -1.89 1.41
CA ASN A 125 -42.20 -3.01 0.67
C ASN A 125 -41.51 -4.33 1.02
N ALA A 126 -41.95 -4.95 2.12
CA ALA A 126 -41.59 -6.33 2.45
C ALA A 126 -42.45 -7.30 1.62
N SER A 127 -41.90 -7.84 0.53
CA SER A 127 -42.46 -9.00 -0.17
C SER A 127 -41.60 -10.22 0.11
N SER A 128 -42.16 -11.14 0.90
CA SER A 128 -41.54 -12.26 1.60
C SER A 128 -41.08 -13.44 0.74
N ASP A 129 -40.60 -13.21 -0.48
CA ASP A 129 -40.08 -14.28 -1.36
C ASP A 129 -38.90 -13.85 -2.26
N GLN A 130 -38.41 -12.61 -2.14
CA GLN A 130 -37.21 -12.11 -2.85
C GLN A 130 -35.99 -11.91 -1.93
N ASP A 131 -36.15 -12.10 -0.62
CA ASP A 131 -35.09 -11.86 0.38
C ASP A 131 -34.05 -13.01 0.47
N ALA A 132 -34.33 -14.16 -0.15
CA ALA A 132 -33.50 -15.37 -0.01
C ALA A 132 -32.30 -15.44 -0.99
N GLU A 133 -32.21 -14.56 -1.99
CA GLU A 133 -31.14 -14.59 -3.01
C GLU A 133 -30.14 -13.43 -2.91
N LEU A 134 -30.07 -12.76 -1.76
CA LEU A 134 -29.19 -11.58 -1.57
C LEU A 134 -27.68 -11.91 -1.60
N LEU A 135 -27.26 -13.14 -1.33
CA LEU A 135 -25.85 -13.57 -1.38
C LEU A 135 -25.76 -15.00 -1.93
N SER A 136 -25.36 -15.16 -3.19
CA SER A 136 -25.02 -16.48 -3.74
C SER A 136 -23.73 -17.02 -3.10
N ASP A 137 -23.56 -18.34 -3.10
CA ASP A 137 -22.29 -18.98 -2.71
C ASP A 137 -21.09 -18.41 -3.49
N GLY A 138 -21.30 -18.00 -4.74
CA GLY A 138 -20.29 -17.31 -5.55
C GLY A 138 -19.87 -15.96 -4.99
N HIS A 139 -20.81 -15.17 -4.45
CA HIS A 139 -20.50 -13.90 -3.79
C HIS A 139 -19.74 -14.11 -2.48
N ILE A 140 -20.14 -15.13 -1.70
CA ILE A 140 -19.45 -15.49 -0.46
C ILE A 140 -18.02 -15.94 -0.78
N LEU A 141 -17.85 -16.84 -1.76
CA LEU A 141 -16.53 -17.33 -2.17
C LEU A 141 -15.63 -16.21 -2.68
N THR A 142 -16.17 -15.29 -3.50
CA THR A 142 -15.40 -14.13 -4.00
C THR A 142 -15.00 -13.20 -2.86
N THR A 143 -15.90 -12.92 -1.92
CA THR A 143 -15.62 -12.06 -0.76
C THR A 143 -14.55 -12.67 0.15
N ILE A 144 -14.64 -13.98 0.41
CA ILE A 144 -13.61 -14.74 1.12
C ILE A 144 -12.28 -14.65 0.36
N GLY A 145 -12.30 -14.88 -0.96
CA GLY A 145 -11.13 -14.76 -1.82
C GLY A 145 -10.47 -13.38 -1.75
N ASP A 146 -11.24 -12.30 -1.79
CA ASP A 146 -10.75 -10.93 -1.65
C ASP A 146 -10.11 -10.68 -0.28
N ILE A 147 -10.74 -11.16 0.81
CA ILE A 147 -10.23 -10.99 2.18
C ILE A 147 -8.90 -11.74 2.36
N PHE A 148 -8.85 -13.03 2.02
CA PHE A 148 -7.64 -13.84 2.19
C PHE A 148 -6.54 -13.43 1.21
N GLY A 149 -6.89 -13.10 -0.03
CA GLY A 149 -5.94 -12.60 -1.02
C GLY A 149 -5.28 -11.29 -0.58
N ALA A 150 -6.06 -10.34 -0.05
CA ALA A 150 -5.53 -9.08 0.46
C ALA A 150 -4.73 -9.22 1.77
N GLY A 151 -5.15 -10.11 2.68
CA GLY A 151 -4.54 -10.24 4.00
C GLY A 151 -3.27 -11.11 4.06
N VAL A 152 -3.24 -12.24 3.35
CA VAL A 152 -2.19 -13.25 3.53
C VAL A 152 -0.87 -12.83 2.88
N GLU A 153 -0.90 -12.40 1.61
CA GLU A 153 0.33 -12.05 0.88
C GLU A 153 0.99 -10.80 1.46
N THR A 154 0.19 -9.82 1.88
CA THR A 154 0.68 -8.55 2.44
C THR A 154 1.33 -8.74 3.80
N THR A 155 0.67 -9.41 4.75
CA THR A 155 1.26 -9.72 6.08
C THR A 155 2.52 -10.56 5.93
N THR A 156 2.51 -11.60 5.09
CA THR A 156 3.69 -12.45 4.83
C THR A 156 4.86 -11.63 4.29
N SER A 157 4.61 -10.71 3.35
CA SER A 157 5.65 -9.85 2.81
C SER A 157 6.30 -9.00 3.91
N VAL A 158 5.49 -8.37 4.77
CA VAL A 158 6.01 -7.51 5.84
C VAL A 158 6.81 -8.32 6.87
N VAL A 159 6.37 -9.52 7.26
CA VAL A 159 7.15 -10.41 8.14
C VAL A 159 8.51 -10.73 7.53
N LYS A 160 8.55 -11.09 6.24
CA LYS A 160 9.81 -11.36 5.53
C LYS A 160 10.73 -10.14 5.50
N TRP A 161 10.19 -8.95 5.26
CA TRP A 161 10.95 -7.71 5.31
C TRP A 161 11.49 -7.41 6.71
N ILE A 162 10.69 -7.59 7.76
CA ILE A 162 11.14 -7.43 9.15
C ILE A 162 12.34 -8.36 9.42
N VAL A 163 12.21 -9.65 9.12
CA VAL A 163 13.31 -10.61 9.30
C VAL A 163 14.56 -10.17 8.53
N ALA A 164 14.41 -9.77 7.26
CA ALA A 164 15.53 -9.30 6.45
C ALA A 164 16.22 -8.07 7.07
N PHE A 165 15.46 -7.06 7.49
CA PHE A 165 16.05 -5.88 8.15
C PHE A 165 16.72 -6.23 9.48
N LEU A 166 16.19 -7.16 10.28
CA LEU A 166 16.82 -7.59 11.52
C LEU A 166 18.12 -8.37 11.29
N LEU A 167 18.24 -9.14 10.20
CA LEU A 167 19.48 -9.80 9.81
C LEU A 167 20.57 -8.78 9.43
N HIS A 168 20.19 -7.70 8.74
CA HIS A 168 21.09 -6.59 8.41
C HIS A 168 21.40 -5.67 9.60
N ASN A 169 20.56 -5.68 10.64
CA ASN A 169 20.69 -4.79 11.80
C ASN A 169 20.74 -5.57 13.13
N PRO A 170 21.82 -6.34 13.41
CA PRO A 170 21.97 -7.10 14.65
C PRO A 170 21.80 -6.28 15.92
N GLN A 171 22.16 -5.00 15.90
CA GLN A 171 22.02 -4.10 17.05
C GLN A 171 20.55 -3.83 17.40
N VAL A 172 19.69 -3.60 16.39
CA VAL A 172 18.24 -3.43 16.60
C VAL A 172 17.62 -4.74 17.08
N LYS A 173 18.00 -5.86 16.45
CA LYS A 173 17.56 -7.20 16.86
C LYS A 173 17.89 -7.49 18.33
N LYS A 174 19.10 -7.14 18.79
CA LYS A 174 19.50 -7.31 20.19
C LYS A 174 18.63 -6.49 21.14
N LYS A 175 18.39 -5.20 20.85
CA LYS A 175 17.51 -4.34 21.65
C LYS A 175 16.07 -4.88 21.71
N LEU A 176 15.56 -5.49 20.62
CA LEU A 176 14.24 -6.10 20.61
C LEU A 176 14.17 -7.34 21.51
N TYR A 177 15.21 -8.17 21.53
CA TYR A 177 15.29 -9.29 22.48
C TYR A 177 15.30 -8.78 23.92
N GLU A 178 16.13 -7.78 24.23
CA GLU A 178 16.18 -7.16 25.56
C GLU A 178 14.82 -6.56 25.96
N GLU A 179 14.11 -5.89 25.05
CA GLU A 179 12.79 -5.33 25.30
C GLU A 179 11.76 -6.42 25.66
N ILE A 180 11.72 -7.53 24.91
CA ILE A 180 10.79 -8.63 25.17
C ILE A 180 11.12 -9.33 26.49
N ASP A 181 12.41 -9.59 26.74
CA ASP A 181 12.87 -10.28 27.95
C ASP A 181 12.54 -9.47 29.21
N GLN A 182 12.67 -8.15 29.16
CA GLN A 182 12.40 -7.26 30.29
C GLN A 182 10.90 -7.04 30.55
N ASN A 183 10.10 -6.86 29.50
CA ASN A 183 8.70 -6.44 29.65
C ASN A 183 7.70 -7.61 29.68
N VAL A 184 8.04 -8.73 29.04
CA VAL A 184 7.17 -9.93 28.99
C VAL A 184 7.83 -11.12 29.67
N GLY A 185 9.15 -11.29 29.50
CA GLY A 185 9.89 -12.44 30.01
C GLY A 185 9.53 -13.74 29.30
N PHE A 186 9.64 -14.86 30.02
CA PHE A 186 9.50 -16.21 29.46
C PHE A 186 8.42 -17.09 30.13
N SER A 187 7.74 -16.57 31.15
CA SER A 187 6.70 -17.31 31.89
C SER A 187 5.36 -17.40 31.14
N ARG A 188 5.15 -16.53 30.15
CA ARG A 188 3.96 -16.50 29.31
C ARG A 188 4.27 -16.10 27.88
N THR A 189 3.35 -16.38 26.97
CA THR A 189 3.44 -15.94 25.57
C THR A 189 2.96 -14.48 25.43
N PRO A 190 3.59 -13.65 24.57
CA PRO A 190 3.15 -12.30 24.27
C PRO A 190 1.70 -12.26 23.77
N THR A 191 0.99 -11.21 24.14
CA THR A 191 -0.41 -10.96 23.79
C THR A 191 -0.57 -9.57 23.20
N ILE A 192 -1.73 -9.25 22.61
CA ILE A 192 -2.00 -7.92 22.06
C ILE A 192 -1.88 -6.80 23.10
N SER A 193 -2.12 -7.08 24.38
CA SER A 193 -1.99 -6.09 25.46
C SER A 193 -0.54 -5.63 25.68
N ASP A 194 0.45 -6.43 25.28
CA ASP A 194 1.87 -6.12 25.44
C ASP A 194 2.36 -5.06 24.43
N ARG A 195 1.53 -4.67 23.46
CA ARG A 195 1.86 -3.61 22.48
C ARG A 195 2.21 -2.28 23.13
N ASN A 196 1.71 -2.03 24.34
CA ASN A 196 1.97 -0.78 25.08
C ASN A 196 3.34 -0.77 25.78
N CYS A 197 3.98 -1.92 25.97
CA CYS A 197 5.31 -2.03 26.58
C CYS A 197 6.40 -2.51 25.60
N LEU A 198 6.03 -3.10 24.46
CA LEU A 198 6.94 -3.49 23.37
C LEU A 198 6.99 -2.41 22.27
N LEU A 199 7.38 -1.20 22.65
CA LEU A 199 7.31 -0.01 21.79
C LEU A 199 8.34 -0.05 20.65
N LEU A 200 9.53 -0.57 20.88
CA LEU A 200 10.55 -0.74 19.85
C LEU A 200 10.11 -1.77 18.81
N LEU A 201 9.42 -2.83 19.21
CA LEU A 201 8.82 -3.78 18.26
C LEU A 201 7.76 -3.10 17.37
N GLU A 202 6.86 -2.32 17.96
CA GLU A 202 5.88 -1.52 17.21
C GLU A 202 6.56 -0.52 16.27
N ALA A 203 7.59 0.18 16.75
CA ALA A 203 8.38 1.11 15.96
C ALA A 203 9.10 0.42 14.79
N THR A 204 9.57 -0.81 15.00
CA THR A 204 10.21 -1.65 13.98
C THR A 204 9.23 -2.03 12.89
N ILE A 205 8.02 -2.48 13.25
CA ILE A 205 6.95 -2.80 12.28
C ILE A 205 6.59 -1.55 11.46
N ARG A 206 6.48 -0.38 12.11
CA ARG A 206 6.19 0.90 11.44
C ARG A 206 7.29 1.31 10.48
N GLU A 207 8.55 1.14 10.86
CA GLU A 207 9.68 1.47 10.00
C GLU A 207 9.76 0.54 8.78
N VAL A 208 9.46 -0.75 8.93
CA VAL A 208 9.39 -1.65 7.78
C VAL A 208 8.25 -1.26 6.83
N LEU A 209 7.05 -1.01 7.35
CA LEU A 209 5.91 -0.54 6.54
C LEU A 209 6.18 0.81 5.86
N ARG A 210 7.06 1.65 6.43
CA ARG A 210 7.52 2.88 5.80
C ARG A 210 8.50 2.61 4.66
N ILE A 211 9.63 1.97 4.98
CA ILE A 211 10.78 1.84 4.09
C ILE A 211 10.55 0.81 2.97
N ARG A 212 9.70 -0.19 3.22
CA ARG A 212 9.25 -1.18 2.24
C ARG A 212 7.72 -1.26 2.30
N PRO A 213 7.02 -0.24 1.75
CA PRO A 213 5.57 -0.23 1.76
C PRO A 213 5.03 -1.38 0.92
N VAL A 214 4.00 -2.07 1.43
CA VAL A 214 3.34 -3.20 0.77
C VAL A 214 2.92 -2.83 -0.66
N ALA A 215 2.38 -1.62 -0.85
CA ALA A 215 2.02 -1.07 -2.14
C ALA A 215 2.79 0.26 -2.38
N PRO A 216 3.98 0.24 -3.02
CA PRO A 216 4.79 1.43 -3.28
C PRO A 216 4.06 2.48 -4.13
N MET A 217 3.10 2.03 -4.92
CA MET A 217 2.08 2.82 -5.59
C MET A 217 0.75 2.36 -5.02
N LEU A 218 -0.03 3.26 -4.39
CA LEU A 218 -1.36 2.88 -3.91
C LEU A 218 -2.24 2.43 -5.08
N ILE A 219 -3.28 1.64 -4.76
CA ILE A 219 -4.26 1.20 -5.75
C ILE A 219 -4.82 2.44 -6.48
N PRO A 220 -4.81 2.47 -7.82
CA PRO A 220 -5.24 3.66 -8.55
C PRO A 220 -6.70 4.03 -8.28
N HIS A 221 -6.93 5.32 -8.13
CA HIS A 221 -8.23 5.96 -8.01
C HIS A 221 -8.67 6.51 -9.38
N LYS A 222 -9.96 6.84 -9.53
CA LYS A 222 -10.51 7.50 -10.70
C LYS A 222 -11.40 8.66 -10.26
N ALA A 223 -11.22 9.83 -10.88
CA ALA A 223 -12.08 10.98 -10.68
C ALA A 223 -13.49 10.71 -11.24
N ASN A 224 -14.50 10.75 -10.38
CA ASN A 224 -15.90 10.53 -10.73
C ASN A 224 -16.58 11.79 -11.30
N VAL A 225 -16.02 12.95 -10.98
CA VAL A 225 -16.47 14.28 -11.39
C VAL A 225 -15.27 15.13 -11.81
N ASP A 226 -15.52 16.21 -12.54
CA ASP A 226 -14.50 17.24 -12.75
C ASP A 226 -14.20 17.90 -11.41
N THR A 227 -12.92 17.94 -11.03
CA THR A 227 -12.48 18.45 -9.72
C THR A 227 -11.06 19.02 -9.83
N SER A 228 -10.37 19.18 -8.71
CA SER A 228 -8.98 19.63 -8.66
C SER A 228 -8.16 18.87 -7.61
N ILE A 229 -6.84 18.97 -7.71
CA ILE A 229 -5.88 18.60 -6.67
C ILE A 229 -4.96 19.80 -6.49
N GLY A 230 -5.02 20.44 -5.32
CA GLY A 230 -4.43 21.76 -5.12
C GLY A 230 -4.93 22.77 -6.16
N GLU A 231 -4.00 23.43 -6.84
CA GLU A 231 -4.31 24.38 -7.91
C GLU A 231 -4.56 23.74 -9.29
N PHE A 232 -4.42 22.41 -9.40
CA PHE A 232 -4.47 21.72 -10.69
C PHE A 232 -5.85 21.10 -10.96
N THR A 233 -6.41 21.40 -12.13
CA THR A 233 -7.64 20.80 -12.63
C THR A 233 -7.44 19.31 -12.95
N VAL A 234 -8.43 18.50 -12.58
CA VAL A 234 -8.49 17.06 -12.87
C VAL A 234 -9.85 16.74 -13.46
N ASP A 235 -9.87 16.41 -14.75
CA ASP A 235 -11.10 16.09 -15.47
C ASP A 235 -11.65 14.72 -15.02
N LYS A 236 -12.98 14.56 -15.08
CA LYS A 236 -13.69 13.31 -14.84
C LYS A 236 -13.10 12.19 -15.68
N GLY A 237 -12.94 11.03 -15.04
CA GLY A 237 -12.39 9.83 -15.64
C GLY A 237 -10.86 9.74 -15.59
N THR A 238 -10.17 10.80 -15.17
CA THR A 238 -8.72 10.77 -14.94
C THR A 238 -8.37 9.83 -13.81
N HIS A 239 -7.38 8.96 -14.03
CA HIS A 239 -6.83 8.12 -12.97
C HIS A 239 -5.92 8.93 -12.07
N VAL A 240 -5.92 8.64 -10.78
CA VAL A 240 -5.04 9.28 -9.80
C VAL A 240 -4.30 8.20 -9.04
N ILE A 241 -2.97 8.26 -9.03
CA ILE A 241 -2.13 7.31 -8.31
C ILE A 241 -1.29 8.05 -7.30
N ILE A 242 -1.38 7.62 -6.05
CA ILE A 242 -0.51 8.08 -4.98
C ILE A 242 0.78 7.25 -5.02
N ASN A 243 1.90 7.91 -5.28
CA ASN A 243 3.22 7.29 -5.18
C ASN A 243 3.64 7.26 -3.71
N LEU A 244 3.22 6.21 -2.99
CA LEU A 244 3.50 6.05 -1.56
C LEU A 244 5.00 5.96 -1.29
N TRP A 245 5.77 5.35 -2.20
CA TRP A 245 7.23 5.34 -2.11
C TRP A 245 7.80 6.76 -2.03
N ALA A 246 7.33 7.67 -2.87
CA ALA A 246 7.73 9.07 -2.84
C ALA A 246 7.38 9.74 -1.50
N LEU A 247 6.18 9.48 -0.96
CA LEU A 247 5.77 10.00 0.36
C LEU A 247 6.67 9.49 1.49
N HIS A 248 7.14 8.24 1.41
CA HIS A 248 7.91 7.57 2.46
C HIS A 248 9.44 7.76 2.34
N HIS A 249 9.93 8.22 1.19
CA HIS A 249 11.37 8.40 0.89
C HIS A 249 11.73 9.83 0.45
N ASN A 250 10.82 10.80 0.61
CA ASN A 250 11.13 12.20 0.38
C ASN A 250 12.06 12.77 1.48
N GLU A 251 12.47 14.01 1.27
CA GLU A 251 13.34 14.78 2.16
C GLU A 251 12.73 15.15 3.53
N GLU A 252 11.42 14.97 3.73
CA GLU A 252 10.78 15.17 5.04
C GLU A 252 11.17 14.07 6.03
N TRP A 253 11.62 12.92 5.51
CA TRP A 253 12.16 11.83 6.33
C TRP A 253 13.66 12.01 6.51
N HIS A 254 14.09 12.22 7.76
CA HIS A 254 15.52 12.26 8.07
C HIS A 254 16.18 10.92 7.73
N GLN A 255 17.19 10.92 6.84
CA GLN A 255 17.87 9.71 6.35
C GLN A 255 16.86 8.64 5.87
N PRO A 256 16.13 8.90 4.76
CA PRO A 256 14.97 8.10 4.37
C PRO A 256 15.30 6.64 4.04
N ASP A 257 16.50 6.39 3.52
CA ASP A 257 16.94 5.07 3.09
C ASP A 257 17.55 4.22 4.22
N LYS A 258 17.76 4.80 5.41
CA LYS A 258 18.26 4.06 6.57
C LYS A 258 17.12 3.48 7.38
N PHE A 259 17.27 2.21 7.74
CA PHE A 259 16.38 1.53 8.68
C PHE A 259 16.63 2.05 10.10
N MET A 260 15.71 2.86 10.62
CA MET A 260 15.84 3.50 11.93
C MET A 260 14.49 3.48 12.67
N PRO A 261 14.12 2.35 13.31
CA PRO A 261 12.87 2.23 14.08
C PRO A 261 12.69 3.34 15.11
N GLU A 262 13.76 3.79 15.75
CA GLU A 262 13.76 4.81 16.79
C GLU A 262 13.09 6.14 16.36
N ARG A 263 12.97 6.40 15.04
CA ARG A 263 12.23 7.58 14.52
C ARG A 263 10.74 7.59 14.87
N PHE A 264 10.18 6.43 15.21
CA PHE A 264 8.79 6.29 15.64
C PHE A 264 8.64 6.34 17.16
N LEU A 265 9.70 6.64 17.91
CA LEU A 265 9.67 6.84 19.35
C LEU A 265 9.89 8.31 19.68
N ASN A 266 9.29 8.77 20.79
CA ASN A 266 9.64 10.08 21.35
C ASN A 266 11.10 10.06 21.87
N GLN A 267 11.66 11.23 22.19
CA GLN A 267 13.05 11.35 22.67
C GLN A 267 13.35 10.51 23.91
N ALA A 268 12.35 10.26 24.75
CA ALA A 268 12.48 9.44 25.97
C ALA A 268 12.32 7.93 25.72
N GLY A 269 11.91 7.49 24.52
CA GLY A 269 11.60 6.08 24.23
C GLY A 269 10.33 5.55 24.90
N THR A 270 9.49 6.41 25.47
CA THR A 270 8.33 6.03 26.29
C THR A 270 7.00 5.99 25.53
N GLN A 271 6.95 6.56 24.33
CA GLN A 271 5.72 6.64 23.53
C GLN A 271 6.01 6.53 22.03
N LEU A 272 5.07 5.92 21.31
CA LEU A 272 5.06 5.91 19.85
C LEU A 272 4.61 7.26 19.30
N ILE A 273 5.35 7.78 18.33
CA ILE A 273 5.03 9.00 17.60
C ILE A 273 4.86 8.71 16.10
N SER A 274 4.33 9.69 15.38
CA SER A 274 4.42 9.74 13.91
C SER A 274 5.37 10.88 13.54
N PRO A 275 6.56 10.59 13.01
CA PRO A 275 7.58 11.62 12.77
C PRO A 275 7.16 12.61 11.67
N THR A 276 6.32 12.18 10.74
CA THR A 276 5.81 13.02 9.65
C THR A 276 4.32 12.73 9.42
N LEU A 277 3.65 13.65 8.71
CA LEU A 277 2.28 13.46 8.22
C LEU A 277 2.22 12.62 6.94
N SER A 278 3.38 12.22 6.41
CA SER A 278 3.57 11.52 5.14
C SER A 278 3.53 10.00 5.30
N TYR A 279 3.45 9.51 6.55
CA TYR A 279 3.31 8.10 6.88
C TYR A 279 1.88 7.60 6.62
N LEU A 280 1.68 6.91 5.48
CA LEU A 280 0.39 6.39 5.03
C LEU A 280 0.49 4.93 4.51
N PRO A 281 1.08 3.99 5.28
CA PRO A 281 1.32 2.61 4.80
C PRO A 281 0.05 1.85 4.43
N PHE A 282 -1.10 2.26 4.96
CA PHE A 282 -2.42 1.66 4.71
C PHE A 282 -3.35 2.57 3.90
N GLY A 283 -2.80 3.62 3.27
CA GLY A 283 -3.59 4.66 2.60
C GLY A 283 -4.37 5.53 3.59
N ALA A 284 -5.43 6.19 3.12
CA ALA A 284 -6.29 7.03 3.94
C ALA A 284 -7.68 7.21 3.29
N GLY A 285 -8.63 7.71 4.09
CA GLY A 285 -9.97 8.09 3.62
C GLY A 285 -10.87 6.91 3.28
N PRO A 286 -11.90 7.07 2.41
CA PRO A 286 -12.93 6.05 2.17
C PRO A 286 -12.41 4.72 1.61
N ARG A 287 -11.16 4.68 1.16
CA ARG A 287 -10.50 3.52 0.56
C ARG A 287 -9.23 3.14 1.34
N SER A 288 -9.10 3.57 2.59
CA SER A 288 -8.06 3.07 3.49
C SER A 288 -8.19 1.56 3.66
N CYS A 289 -7.07 0.90 3.95
CA CYS A 289 -7.07 -0.55 4.17
C CYS A 289 -8.04 -0.92 5.30
N ILE A 290 -9.06 -1.70 4.98
CA ILE A 290 -10.01 -2.23 5.97
C ILE A 290 -9.32 -3.17 6.98
N GLY A 291 -8.26 -3.84 6.54
CA GLY A 291 -7.50 -4.79 7.35
C GLY A 291 -6.39 -4.17 8.20
N GLU A 292 -6.24 -2.84 8.28
CA GLU A 292 -5.12 -2.20 8.99
C GLU A 292 -5.02 -2.66 10.46
N ILE A 293 -6.15 -2.68 11.18
CA ILE A 293 -6.16 -3.03 12.60
C ILE A 293 -5.69 -4.48 12.77
N LEU A 294 -6.24 -5.39 11.97
CA LEU A 294 -5.91 -6.82 12.01
C LEU A 294 -4.44 -7.05 11.63
N ALA A 295 -3.97 -6.47 10.53
CA ALA A 295 -2.60 -6.63 10.06
C ALA A 295 -1.57 -6.15 11.10
N ARG A 296 -1.82 -5.02 11.77
CA ARG A 296 -0.94 -4.53 12.84
C ARG A 296 -0.88 -5.49 14.02
N GLN A 297 -2.01 -6.08 14.40
CA GLN A 297 -2.09 -7.05 15.49
C GLN A 297 -1.38 -8.36 15.14
N GLU A 298 -1.61 -8.89 13.93
CA GLU A 298 -0.96 -10.10 13.42
C GLU A 298 0.55 -9.93 13.35
N LEU A 299 1.03 -8.85 12.73
CA LEU A 299 2.46 -8.57 12.62
C LEU A 299 3.13 -8.48 14.00
N PHE A 300 2.46 -7.84 14.95
CA PHE A 300 2.96 -7.74 16.31
C PHE A 300 3.05 -9.12 17.00
N LEU A 301 1.99 -9.92 16.95
CA LEU A 301 1.98 -11.25 17.58
C LEU A 301 3.00 -12.19 16.92
N ILE A 302 3.00 -12.27 15.59
CA ILE A 302 3.94 -13.12 14.85
C ILE A 302 5.38 -12.76 15.24
N MET A 303 5.73 -11.47 15.19
CA MET A 303 7.10 -11.07 15.49
C MET A 303 7.46 -11.19 16.96
N SER A 304 6.57 -10.85 17.89
CA SER A 304 6.83 -11.01 19.33
C SER A 304 7.01 -12.48 19.71
N TRP A 305 6.19 -13.39 19.18
CA TRP A 305 6.34 -14.83 19.41
C TRP A 305 7.62 -15.38 18.80
N MET A 306 7.95 -14.98 17.57
CA MET A 306 9.20 -15.39 16.93
C MET A 306 10.42 -14.92 17.72
N LEU A 307 10.45 -13.65 18.12
CA LEU A 307 11.61 -13.05 18.81
C LEU A 307 11.73 -13.51 20.28
N GLN A 308 10.63 -13.85 20.94
CA GLN A 308 10.69 -14.43 22.29
C GLN A 308 11.35 -15.81 22.28
N ARG A 309 11.12 -16.61 21.23
CA ARG A 309 11.47 -18.04 21.22
C ARG A 309 12.69 -18.38 20.37
N PHE A 310 12.99 -17.56 19.37
CA PHE A 310 14.00 -17.91 18.37
C PHE A 310 15.06 -16.82 18.13
N ASP A 311 16.31 -17.27 18.02
CA ASP A 311 17.42 -16.51 17.47
C ASP A 311 17.35 -16.57 15.95
N LEU A 312 17.26 -15.39 15.33
CA LEU A 312 17.26 -15.23 13.87
C LEU A 312 18.69 -14.88 13.43
N GLU A 313 19.36 -15.80 12.76
CA GLU A 313 20.74 -15.69 12.34
C GLU A 313 20.89 -15.73 10.81
N VAL A 314 21.98 -15.13 10.33
CA VAL A 314 22.43 -15.29 8.95
C VAL A 314 22.79 -16.77 8.75
N PRO A 315 22.47 -17.39 7.59
CA PRO A 315 22.85 -18.78 7.33
C PRO A 315 24.37 -18.99 7.36
N ASP A 316 24.80 -20.25 7.45
CA ASP A 316 26.22 -20.62 7.56
C ASP A 316 27.06 -20.24 6.32
N ASP A 317 26.40 -19.98 5.19
CA ASP A 317 27.03 -19.45 3.97
C ASP A 317 27.32 -17.93 4.07
N GLY A 318 26.88 -17.26 5.14
CA GLY A 318 27.08 -15.83 5.36
C GLY A 318 26.26 -14.92 4.45
N GLN A 319 25.35 -15.46 3.65
CA GLN A 319 24.62 -14.68 2.64
C GLN A 319 23.46 -13.90 3.28
N LEU A 320 23.54 -12.58 3.22
CA LEU A 320 22.45 -11.68 3.62
C LEU A 320 21.36 -11.58 2.53
N PRO A 321 20.09 -11.39 2.91
CA PRO A 321 19.02 -11.17 1.95
C PRO A 321 19.21 -9.87 1.17
N SER A 322 18.89 -9.87 -0.12
CA SER A 322 18.86 -8.63 -0.92
C SER A 322 17.72 -7.73 -0.44
N LEU A 323 18.02 -6.44 -0.21
CA LEU A 323 17.03 -5.46 0.22
C LEU A 323 16.40 -4.66 -0.93
N GLU A 324 16.69 -4.99 -2.19
CA GLU A 324 16.12 -4.29 -3.36
C GLU A 324 14.62 -4.60 -3.51
N GLY A 325 14.26 -5.89 -3.42
CA GLY A 325 12.89 -6.39 -3.57
C GLY A 325 12.35 -6.33 -5.00
N ASN A 326 11.15 -6.88 -5.21
CA ASN A 326 10.44 -6.89 -6.47
C ASN A 326 9.02 -6.33 -6.30
N PRO A 327 8.72 -5.14 -6.85
CA PRO A 327 7.41 -4.52 -6.77
C PRO A 327 6.46 -5.16 -7.78
N LYS A 328 5.77 -6.20 -7.34
CA LYS A 328 4.57 -6.71 -8.01
C LYS A 328 3.37 -5.90 -7.51
N VAL A 329 2.18 -6.51 -7.48
CA VAL A 329 1.02 -5.92 -6.77
C VAL A 329 1.38 -5.66 -5.30
N VAL A 330 2.05 -6.63 -4.68
CA VAL A 330 2.71 -6.50 -3.37
C VAL A 330 4.21 -6.34 -3.58
N PHE A 331 4.84 -5.48 -2.78
CA PHE A 331 6.29 -5.33 -2.78
C PHE A 331 6.94 -6.48 -2.03
N MET A 332 7.40 -7.47 -2.79
CA MET A 332 7.96 -8.70 -2.25
C MET A 332 9.47 -8.59 -2.12
N ILE A 333 10.04 -9.32 -1.17
CA ILE A 333 11.47 -9.61 -1.13
C ILE A 333 11.74 -10.93 -1.86
N ASP A 334 12.90 -11.05 -2.49
CA ASP A 334 13.33 -12.32 -3.08
C ASP A 334 13.46 -13.41 -2.02
N SER A 335 13.37 -14.67 -2.44
CA SER A 335 13.50 -15.79 -1.49
C SER A 335 14.91 -15.80 -0.89
N PHE A 336 14.98 -15.92 0.43
CA PHE A 336 16.23 -15.98 1.18
C PHE A 336 16.16 -17.04 2.27
N LYS A 337 17.33 -17.47 2.75
CA LYS A 337 17.46 -18.42 3.87
C LYS A 337 17.68 -17.65 5.17
N VAL A 338 17.15 -18.20 6.26
CA VAL A 338 17.40 -17.71 7.62
C VAL A 338 17.71 -18.92 8.51
N LYS A 339 18.72 -18.81 9.36
CA LYS A 339 19.02 -19.82 10.37
C LYS A 339 18.21 -19.49 11.61
N ILE A 340 17.33 -20.40 12.02
CA ILE A 340 16.45 -20.22 13.18
C ILE A 340 16.89 -21.21 14.25
N LYS A 341 17.30 -20.72 15.42
CA LYS A 341 17.62 -21.54 16.60
C LYS A 341 16.65 -21.20 17.72
N VAL A 342 16.26 -22.19 18.52
CA VAL A 342 15.53 -21.90 19.77
C VAL A 342 16.48 -21.14 20.70
N ARG A 343 16.03 -20.01 21.25
CA ARG A 343 16.81 -19.16 22.16
C ARG A 343 17.24 -19.95 23.38
N GLN A 344 18.48 -19.75 23.80
CA GLN A 344 19.00 -20.37 25.02
C GLN A 344 18.20 -19.95 26.26
N ALA A 345 17.94 -18.65 26.42
CA ALA A 345 17.13 -18.12 27.52
C ALA A 345 15.70 -18.72 27.55
N TRP A 346 15.10 -18.97 26.38
CA TRP A 346 13.81 -19.66 26.30
C TRP A 346 13.91 -21.11 26.79
N ARG A 347 14.94 -21.86 26.39
CA ARG A 347 15.14 -23.25 26.83
C ARG A 347 15.34 -23.34 28.34
N GLU A 348 16.17 -22.46 28.90
CA GLU A 348 16.46 -22.42 30.34
C GLU A 348 15.18 -22.14 31.13
N ALA A 349 14.40 -21.13 30.75
CA ALA A 349 13.13 -20.81 31.42
C ALA A 349 12.10 -21.95 31.36
N GLN A 350 12.04 -22.72 30.26
CA GLN A 350 11.14 -23.88 30.18
C GLN A 350 11.62 -25.06 31.03
N ALA A 351 12.94 -25.24 31.17
CA ALA A 351 13.50 -26.27 32.04
C ALA A 351 13.20 -25.99 33.52
N GLU A 352 13.31 -24.73 33.95
CA GLU A 352 13.00 -24.28 35.33
C GLU A 352 11.51 -24.39 35.68
N GLY A 353 10.59 -24.26 34.71
CA GLY A 353 9.15 -24.41 34.94
C GLY A 353 8.65 -25.86 35.00
N THR A 354 9.51 -26.85 34.76
CA THR A 354 9.17 -28.29 34.75
C THR A 354 9.62 -29.00 36.04
N THR A 355 10.40 -28.34 36.89
CA THR A 355 10.76 -28.77 38.25
C THR A 355 9.84 -28.15 39.27
#